data_AF-A0A352R559-F1
#
_entry.id   AF-A0A352R559-F1
#
_cell.length_a   1.000
_cell.length_b   1.000
_cell.length_c   1.000
_cell.angle_alpha   90.00
_cell.angle_beta   90.00
_cell.angle_gamma   90.00
#
_symmetry.space_group_name_H-M   'P 1'
#
loop_
_entity.id
_entity.type
_entity.pdbx_description
1 polymer ?
#
loop_
_entity_poly.entity_id
_entity_poly.type
_entity_poly.pdbx_seq_one_letter_code
_entity_poly.pdbx_strand_id
1 'polypeptide(L)'
;MTNNIKHILRYGTNADQKYFSGDFESCYDMVAINANMIASSPDALALFVGKQTINKPFFVDPITHLFQHSQSYISGANGNIKKSIDNLISKYAIGIISEDANTQDKYDLLKKEIKKTKLEDNFVSKFAKNVLDYQENLINGKKNPGDYKKYVAFAKAEDPLMADLEIHQDPDFLVAPYFYIDEYLWVDKNIELIEISKKVSNKKIYAQIVLSKRLFERSYLSGEGNQFEEMIKKYKETSSDGFLVWLDGYSEHEQVSSSLNEYSKFLKELKTQGKPVYLLYGGYFSICLINAISVNAVSHGLEYGESREVVPVGGGIPTAKFYFLPLHKRMILKDMLALIIDLKINSKEDFFEKICDCPTCKESIGSDVLKDFQSTYGITKPSTFKRGKTLVTMSFSTTETKSKSLKHYLYNKRKEFEQVSKENLKQIIDKLNNDIEAYKSFVSLDNYQHLLEWEESLKNISSNSEQETAK
;
A
#
# COMPACT_ATOMS: atom_id res chain seq x y z
N MET A 1 20.51 6.10 -17.01
CA MET A 1 19.19 6.75 -16.89
C MET A 1 18.75 6.53 -15.45
N THR A 2 18.50 7.59 -14.68
CA THR A 2 17.93 7.43 -13.33
C THR A 2 16.50 6.95 -13.49
N ASN A 3 16.23 5.70 -13.12
CA ASN A 3 14.86 5.20 -13.04
C ASN A 3 14.10 6.11 -12.07
N ASN A 4 13.02 6.75 -12.55
CA ASN A 4 12.19 7.61 -11.71
C ASN A 4 11.32 6.71 -10.81
N ILE A 5 11.95 6.16 -9.78
CA ILE A 5 11.32 5.28 -8.79
C ILE A 5 10.34 6.12 -7.98
N LYS A 6 9.07 5.70 -7.90
CA LYS A 6 8.10 6.35 -7.03
C LYS A 6 7.82 5.51 -5.78
N HIS A 7 8.16 6.07 -4.63
CA HIS A 7 7.73 5.59 -3.33
C HIS A 7 6.35 6.14 -3.00
N ILE A 8 5.34 5.27 -2.99
CA ILE A 8 3.97 5.65 -2.62
C ILE A 8 3.72 5.29 -1.15
N LEU A 9 3.22 6.24 -0.36
CA LEU A 9 2.79 5.98 1.01
C LEU A 9 1.27 6.02 1.11
N ARG A 10 0.67 4.95 1.63
CA ARG A 10 -0.79 4.85 1.76
C ARG A 10 -1.28 5.44 3.08
N TYR A 11 -2.16 6.43 2.98
CA TYR A 11 -2.84 7.06 4.11
C TYR A 11 -3.97 6.16 4.62
N GLY A 12 -3.73 5.49 5.74
CA GLY A 12 -4.64 4.50 6.32
C GLY A 12 -5.70 5.10 7.24
N THR A 13 -5.28 5.94 8.19
CA THR A 13 -6.16 6.51 9.22
C THR A 13 -5.78 7.96 9.57
N ASN A 14 -6.69 8.72 10.19
CA ASN A 14 -6.37 10.09 10.64
C ASN A 14 -5.28 10.15 11.72
N ALA A 15 -5.04 9.07 12.46
CA ALA A 15 -3.94 9.02 13.44
C ALA A 15 -2.56 9.01 12.78
N ASP A 16 -2.51 8.62 11.50
CA ASP A 16 -1.27 8.46 10.74
C ASP A 16 -0.78 9.77 10.13
N GLN A 17 -1.63 10.80 10.13
CA GLN A 17 -1.39 12.11 9.53
C GLN A 17 -0.01 12.70 9.86
N LYS A 18 0.43 12.58 11.12
CA LYS A 18 1.74 13.07 11.58
C LYS A 18 2.97 12.42 10.92
N TYR A 19 2.81 11.33 10.18
CA TYR A 19 3.89 10.63 9.47
C TYR A 19 3.97 10.99 7.98
N PHE A 20 3.17 11.96 7.55
CA PHE A 20 3.10 12.47 6.18
C PHE A 20 3.47 13.96 6.13
N SER A 21 4.25 14.45 7.09
CA SER A 21 4.71 15.85 7.14
C SER A 21 5.98 15.98 7.97
N GLY A 22 6.64 17.13 7.89
CA GLY A 22 7.88 17.42 8.61
C GLY A 22 8.99 16.46 8.19
N ASP A 23 9.65 15.83 9.18
CA ASP A 23 10.79 14.93 8.95
C ASP A 23 10.51 13.76 7.98
N PHE A 24 9.24 13.42 7.76
CA PHE A 24 8.83 12.30 6.91
C PHE A 24 8.42 12.69 5.49
N GLU A 25 8.35 13.98 5.15
CA GLU A 25 7.94 14.45 3.81
C GLU A 25 8.87 13.93 2.69
N SER A 26 10.15 13.73 3.03
CA SER A 26 11.16 13.18 2.13
C SER A 26 11.22 11.65 2.12
N CYS A 27 10.36 10.98 2.88
CA CYS A 27 10.27 9.53 2.94
C CYS A 27 9.24 8.94 1.98
N TYR A 28 8.67 9.72 1.06
CA TYR A 28 7.78 9.25 -0.01
C TYR A 28 7.65 10.29 -1.12
N ASP A 29 7.20 9.86 -2.30
CA ASP A 29 7.03 10.69 -3.49
C ASP A 29 5.56 10.97 -3.82
N MET A 30 4.65 10.07 -3.43
CA MET A 30 3.22 10.15 -3.76
C MET A 30 2.37 9.56 -2.63
N VAL A 31 1.13 10.04 -2.50
CA VAL A 31 0.18 9.56 -1.48
C VAL A 31 -0.98 8.79 -2.11
N ALA A 32 -1.30 7.62 -1.55
CA ALA A 32 -2.50 6.87 -1.89
C ALA A 32 -3.55 7.05 -0.78
N ILE A 33 -4.78 7.45 -1.14
CA ILE A 33 -5.85 7.75 -0.17
C ILE A 33 -7.05 6.84 -0.43
N ASN A 34 -7.60 6.20 0.59
CA ASN A 34 -8.84 5.43 0.42
C ASN A 34 -10.08 6.34 0.40
N ALA A 35 -11.01 6.08 -0.51
CA ALA A 35 -12.27 6.83 -0.62
C ALA A 35 -13.13 6.82 0.65
N ASN A 36 -13.13 5.75 1.46
CA ASN A 36 -13.91 5.73 2.71
C ASN A 36 -13.35 6.68 3.77
N MET A 37 -12.03 6.91 3.78
CA MET A 37 -11.39 7.84 4.71
C MET A 37 -11.87 9.27 4.45
N ILE A 38 -11.88 9.65 3.18
CA ILE A 38 -12.50 10.88 2.68
C ILE A 38 -13.94 10.99 3.18
N ALA A 39 -14.74 9.95 2.93
CA ALA A 39 -16.16 9.96 3.22
C ALA A 39 -16.44 10.18 4.71
N SER A 40 -15.54 9.73 5.59
CA SER A 40 -15.66 9.86 7.04
C SER A 40 -15.18 11.19 7.64
N SER A 41 -14.15 11.82 7.07
CA SER A 41 -13.47 12.99 7.67
C SER A 41 -12.96 13.94 6.57
N PRO A 42 -13.88 14.52 5.81
CA PRO A 42 -13.60 15.30 4.60
C PRO A 42 -12.78 16.57 4.90
N ASP A 43 -13.11 17.29 5.98
CA ASP A 43 -12.44 18.56 6.30
C ASP A 43 -11.01 18.33 6.83
N ALA A 44 -10.83 17.29 7.66
CA ALA A 44 -9.53 16.87 8.13
C ALA A 44 -8.63 16.41 6.97
N LEU A 45 -9.22 15.77 5.96
CA LEU A 45 -8.48 15.33 4.79
C LEU A 45 -8.20 16.48 3.81
N ALA A 46 -9.11 17.43 3.63
CA ALA A 46 -8.84 18.64 2.86
C ALA A 46 -7.68 19.45 3.49
N LEU A 47 -7.63 19.49 4.83
CA LEU A 47 -6.48 20.04 5.55
C LEU A 47 -5.23 19.17 5.38
N PHE A 48 -5.34 17.85 5.41
CA PHE A 48 -4.23 16.93 5.17
C PHE A 48 -3.61 17.13 3.78
N VAL A 49 -4.42 17.06 2.72
CA VAL A 49 -3.95 17.24 1.35
C VAL A 49 -3.46 18.68 1.14
N GLY A 50 -4.16 19.65 1.71
CA GLY A 50 -3.83 21.06 1.59
C GLY A 50 -2.63 21.55 2.41
N LYS A 51 -2.23 20.87 3.50
CA LYS A 51 -1.14 21.29 4.41
C LYS A 51 0.04 20.32 4.44
N GLN A 52 -0.20 19.01 4.28
CA GLN A 52 0.80 17.98 4.58
C GLN A 52 1.25 17.21 3.34
N THR A 53 0.44 17.12 2.30
CA THR A 53 0.86 16.59 1.01
C THR A 53 1.19 17.71 0.02
N ILE A 54 1.49 18.93 0.49
CA ILE A 54 1.85 20.05 -0.39
C ILE A 54 3.00 19.60 -1.31
N ASN A 55 2.85 19.84 -2.62
CA ASN A 55 3.74 19.38 -3.69
C ASN A 55 3.91 17.87 -3.87
N LYS A 56 3.10 17.03 -3.21
CA LYS A 56 3.14 15.58 -3.41
C LYS A 56 1.95 15.14 -4.27
N PRO A 57 2.22 14.51 -5.42
CA PRO A 57 1.21 13.79 -6.19
C PRO A 57 0.34 12.87 -5.32
N PHE A 58 -0.94 12.74 -5.66
CA PHE A 58 -1.82 11.79 -4.97
C PHE A 58 -2.86 11.17 -5.89
N PHE A 59 -3.41 10.04 -5.46
CA PHE A 59 -4.59 9.43 -6.06
C PHE A 59 -5.53 8.87 -5.00
N VAL A 60 -6.77 8.66 -5.41
CA VAL A 60 -7.82 8.09 -4.55
C VAL A 60 -8.11 6.67 -5.00
N ASP A 61 -7.99 5.72 -4.08
CA ASP A 61 -8.48 4.36 -4.26
C ASP A 61 -10.00 4.34 -4.01
N PRO A 62 -10.84 4.09 -5.03
CA PRO A 62 -12.30 4.20 -4.94
C PRO A 62 -12.93 3.06 -4.15
N ILE A 63 -12.17 1.99 -3.84
CA ILE A 63 -12.56 0.83 -3.03
C ILE A 63 -13.93 0.23 -3.41
N THR A 64 -14.26 0.22 -4.71
CA THR A 64 -15.56 -0.26 -5.23
C THR A 64 -15.77 -1.77 -5.06
N HIS A 65 -14.69 -2.53 -4.88
CA HIS A 65 -14.75 -3.96 -4.55
C HIS A 65 -15.59 -4.24 -3.28
N LEU A 66 -15.74 -3.26 -2.37
CA LEU A 66 -16.58 -3.40 -1.17
C LEU A 66 -18.04 -3.78 -1.49
N PHE A 67 -18.57 -3.40 -2.66
CA PHE A 67 -19.95 -3.71 -3.07
C PHE A 67 -20.12 -5.14 -3.62
N GLN A 68 -19.02 -5.85 -3.90
CA GLN A 68 -19.04 -7.26 -4.29
C GLN A 68 -19.25 -8.19 -3.08
N HIS A 69 -18.66 -7.84 -1.94
CA HIS A 69 -18.58 -8.74 -0.79
C HIS A 69 -19.87 -8.80 0.04
N SER A 70 -19.89 -9.69 1.05
CA SER A 70 -20.99 -9.77 2.02
C SER A 70 -21.14 -8.45 2.80
N GLN A 71 -22.38 -8.10 3.17
CA GLN A 71 -22.68 -6.92 3.98
C GLN A 71 -21.96 -6.96 5.34
N SER A 72 -21.71 -8.16 5.88
CA SER A 72 -20.98 -8.33 7.13
C SER A 72 -19.61 -7.64 7.16
N TYR A 73 -18.96 -7.43 6.00
CA TYR A 73 -17.66 -6.77 5.91
C TYR A 73 -17.73 -5.23 5.92
N ILE A 74 -18.89 -4.68 5.55
CA ILE A 74 -19.14 -3.23 5.55
C ILE A 74 -20.01 -2.77 6.72
N SER A 75 -20.58 -3.71 7.48
CA SER A 75 -21.36 -3.45 8.68
C SER A 75 -20.50 -3.23 9.93
N GLY A 76 -21.01 -2.39 10.85
CA GLY A 76 -20.49 -2.26 12.20
C GLY A 76 -20.97 -3.40 13.12
N ALA A 77 -20.56 -3.34 14.39
CA ALA A 77 -20.94 -4.35 15.40
C ALA A 77 -22.46 -4.45 15.64
N ASN A 78 -23.22 -3.41 15.31
CA ASN A 78 -24.69 -3.36 15.38
C ASN A 78 -25.39 -3.90 14.13
N GLY A 79 -24.65 -4.43 13.14
CA GLY A 79 -25.20 -4.94 11.88
C GLY A 79 -25.48 -3.86 10.82
N ASN A 80 -25.52 -2.58 11.20
CA ASN A 80 -25.76 -1.48 10.27
C ASN A 80 -24.51 -1.15 9.44
N ILE A 81 -24.71 -0.70 8.20
CA ILE A 81 -23.62 -0.23 7.32
C ILE A 81 -22.84 0.89 8.03
N LYS A 82 -21.50 0.79 8.03
CA LYS A 82 -20.63 1.80 8.63
C LYS A 82 -20.86 3.16 7.97
N LYS A 83 -20.92 4.23 8.76
CA LYS A 83 -21.14 5.61 8.29
C LYS A 83 -20.21 6.04 7.14
N SER A 84 -18.95 5.62 7.18
CA SER A 84 -17.98 5.89 6.11
C SER A 84 -18.37 5.25 4.78
N ILE A 85 -18.99 4.07 4.81
CA ILE A 85 -19.44 3.33 3.64
C ILE A 85 -20.80 3.85 3.17
N ASP A 86 -21.70 4.17 4.08
CA ASP A 86 -22.97 4.85 3.80
C ASP A 86 -22.76 6.12 2.96
N ASN A 87 -21.81 6.96 3.39
CA ASN A 87 -21.44 8.17 2.65
C ASN A 87 -20.93 7.86 1.23
N LEU A 88 -20.20 6.76 1.03
CA LEU A 88 -19.76 6.34 -0.31
C LEU A 88 -20.92 5.86 -1.17
N ILE A 89 -21.79 5.00 -0.63
CA ILE A 89 -22.99 4.50 -1.31
C ILE A 89 -23.82 5.69 -1.81
N SER A 90 -24.04 6.67 -0.95
CA SER A 90 -24.80 7.87 -1.29
C SER A 90 -24.19 8.69 -2.42
N LYS A 91 -22.86 8.62 -2.64
CA LYS A 91 -22.17 9.29 -3.75
C LYS A 91 -22.17 8.45 -5.02
N TYR A 92 -21.94 7.16 -4.90
CA TYR A 92 -21.86 6.28 -6.07
C TYR A 92 -23.24 5.94 -6.67
N ALA A 93 -24.32 6.02 -5.87
CA ALA A 93 -25.67 5.72 -6.31
C ALA A 93 -26.44 6.93 -6.90
N ILE A 94 -25.82 8.11 -7.01
CA ILE A 94 -26.48 9.34 -7.51
C ILE A 94 -27.08 9.10 -8.90
N GLY A 95 -28.37 9.40 -9.05
CA GLY A 95 -29.09 9.23 -10.31
C GLY A 95 -29.29 7.78 -10.78
N ILE A 96 -28.85 6.79 -10.00
CA ILE A 96 -29.14 5.36 -10.21
C ILE A 96 -30.43 4.98 -9.48
N ILE A 97 -30.62 5.56 -8.29
CA ILE A 97 -31.80 5.40 -7.45
C ILE A 97 -32.19 6.78 -6.88
N SER A 98 -33.44 6.91 -6.43
CA SER A 98 -33.93 8.13 -5.78
C SER A 98 -33.00 8.57 -4.64
N GLU A 99 -32.74 9.86 -4.54
CA GLU A 99 -31.88 10.43 -3.48
C GLU A 99 -32.48 10.22 -2.09
N ASP A 100 -33.82 10.18 -2.00
CA ASP A 100 -34.57 9.94 -0.77
C ASP A 100 -34.55 8.47 -0.32
N ALA A 101 -34.05 7.55 -1.16
CA ALA A 101 -33.93 6.15 -0.79
C ALA A 101 -32.95 5.98 0.38
N ASN A 102 -33.29 5.09 1.32
CA ASN A 102 -32.41 4.80 2.44
C ASN A 102 -31.14 4.09 1.96
N THR A 103 -30.10 4.09 2.80
CA THR A 103 -28.79 3.51 2.47
C THR A 103 -28.85 2.03 2.11
N GLN A 104 -29.73 1.26 2.76
CA GLN A 104 -29.86 -0.17 2.52
C GLN A 104 -30.44 -0.42 1.13
N ASP A 105 -31.49 0.30 0.73
CA ASP A 105 -32.07 0.21 -0.61
C ASP A 105 -31.07 0.58 -1.70
N LYS A 106 -30.27 1.63 -1.46
CA LYS A 106 -29.18 2.05 -2.36
C LYS A 106 -28.14 0.93 -2.50
N TYR A 107 -27.68 0.37 -1.39
CA TYR A 107 -26.71 -0.72 -1.38
C TYR A 107 -27.24 -1.98 -2.08
N ASP A 108 -28.48 -2.37 -1.79
CA ASP A 108 -29.08 -3.57 -2.37
C ASP A 108 -29.27 -3.43 -3.87
N LEU A 109 -29.63 -2.25 -4.38
CA LEU A 109 -29.67 -1.99 -5.81
C LEU A 109 -28.27 -2.08 -6.44
N LEU A 110 -27.27 -1.36 -5.89
CA LEU A 110 -25.90 -1.43 -6.40
C LEU A 110 -25.42 -2.88 -6.47
N LYS A 111 -25.62 -3.64 -5.38
CA LYS A 111 -25.23 -5.04 -5.29
C LYS A 111 -25.96 -5.92 -6.31
N LYS A 112 -27.26 -5.70 -6.50
CA LYS A 112 -28.07 -6.42 -7.48
C LYS A 112 -27.56 -6.19 -8.90
N GLU A 113 -27.29 -4.93 -9.27
CA GLU A 113 -26.76 -4.56 -10.58
C GLU A 113 -25.36 -5.15 -10.82
N ILE A 114 -24.46 -5.04 -9.84
CA ILE A 114 -23.09 -5.56 -9.91
C ILE A 114 -23.07 -7.08 -10.12
N LYS A 115 -24.00 -7.81 -9.50
CA LYS A 115 -24.10 -9.28 -9.57
C LYS A 115 -24.72 -9.82 -10.87
N LYS A 116 -25.32 -8.99 -11.71
CA LYS A 116 -25.81 -9.45 -13.03
C LYS A 116 -24.66 -9.97 -13.87
N THR A 117 -24.87 -10.91 -14.78
CA THR A 117 -23.80 -11.43 -15.66
C THR A 117 -23.16 -10.31 -16.50
N LYS A 118 -24.00 -9.39 -17.02
CA LYS A 118 -23.58 -8.19 -17.74
C LYS A 118 -24.08 -6.96 -16.98
N LEU A 119 -23.27 -5.89 -16.91
CA LEU A 119 -23.71 -4.62 -16.35
C LEU A 119 -24.68 -3.93 -17.34
N GLU A 120 -25.71 -3.26 -16.83
CA GLU A 120 -26.59 -2.48 -17.69
C GLU A 120 -25.91 -1.17 -18.12
N ASP A 121 -25.99 -0.81 -19.40
CA ASP A 121 -25.29 0.34 -19.99
C ASP A 121 -25.54 1.66 -19.24
N ASN A 122 -26.78 1.89 -18.80
CA ASN A 122 -27.16 3.08 -18.01
C ASN A 122 -26.58 3.02 -16.59
N PHE A 123 -26.57 1.84 -15.97
CA PHE A 123 -25.98 1.64 -14.65
C PHE A 123 -24.46 1.87 -14.69
N VAL A 124 -23.75 1.18 -15.59
CA VAL A 124 -22.28 1.23 -15.67
C VAL A 124 -21.78 2.65 -15.97
N SER A 125 -22.45 3.36 -16.88
CA SER A 125 -22.11 4.74 -17.23
C SER A 125 -22.26 5.69 -16.05
N LYS A 126 -23.38 5.61 -15.32
CA LYS A 126 -23.62 6.44 -14.13
C LYS A 126 -22.72 6.07 -12.98
N PHE A 127 -22.57 4.78 -12.70
CA PHE A 127 -21.73 4.29 -11.60
C PHE A 127 -20.27 4.68 -11.80
N ALA A 128 -19.72 4.46 -12.99
CA ALA A 128 -18.35 4.87 -13.31
C ALA A 128 -18.16 6.38 -13.21
N LYS A 129 -19.08 7.16 -13.80
CA LYS A 129 -19.04 8.63 -13.69
C LYS A 129 -19.08 9.09 -12.24
N ASN A 130 -20.02 8.59 -11.42
CA ASN A 130 -20.16 8.98 -10.03
C ASN A 130 -18.91 8.66 -9.20
N VAL A 131 -18.27 7.52 -9.47
CA VAL A 131 -17.02 7.11 -8.80
C VAL A 131 -15.86 8.04 -9.18
N LEU A 132 -15.73 8.41 -10.45
CA LEU A 132 -14.69 9.34 -10.91
C LEU A 132 -14.94 10.77 -10.43
N ASP A 133 -16.18 11.25 -10.53
CA ASP A 133 -16.61 12.56 -10.04
C ASP A 133 -16.34 12.69 -8.53
N TYR A 134 -16.52 11.62 -7.75
CA TYR A 134 -16.22 11.62 -6.32
C TYR A 134 -14.72 11.76 -6.03
N GLN A 135 -13.87 11.07 -6.80
CA GLN A 135 -12.41 11.18 -6.68
C GLN A 135 -11.91 12.58 -7.07
N GLU A 136 -12.43 13.13 -8.16
CA GLU A 136 -12.03 14.43 -8.69
C GLU A 136 -12.53 15.60 -7.83
N ASN A 137 -13.80 15.57 -7.42
CA ASN A 137 -14.41 16.63 -6.62
C ASN A 137 -14.16 16.46 -5.12
N LEU A 138 -13.16 15.69 -4.74
CA LEU A 138 -12.77 15.41 -3.37
C LEU A 138 -12.61 16.69 -2.53
N ILE A 139 -11.81 17.62 -3.03
CA ILE A 139 -11.43 18.86 -2.36
C ILE A 139 -12.39 19.99 -2.74
N ASN A 140 -12.85 19.99 -3.99
CA ASN A 140 -13.69 21.05 -4.56
C ASN A 140 -15.19 20.94 -4.18
N GLY A 141 -15.67 19.73 -3.82
CA GLY A 141 -17.07 19.42 -3.57
C GLY A 141 -17.64 19.92 -2.24
N LYS A 142 -16.81 20.49 -1.35
CA LYS A 142 -17.25 21.04 -0.05
C LYS A 142 -16.96 22.53 0.05
N LYS A 143 -17.71 23.27 -0.76
CA LYS A 143 -17.74 24.72 -0.83
C LYS A 143 -18.24 25.32 0.49
N ASN A 144 -17.30 25.77 1.31
CA ASN A 144 -17.24 27.18 1.66
C ASN A 144 -15.86 27.69 1.19
N PRO A 145 -15.74 28.26 -0.03
CA PRO A 145 -14.47 28.67 -0.61
C PRO A 145 -13.67 29.61 0.32
N GLY A 146 -14.36 30.34 1.21
CA GLY A 146 -13.76 31.19 2.22
C GLY A 146 -13.01 30.42 3.32
N ASP A 147 -13.48 29.26 3.76
CA ASP A 147 -12.85 28.54 4.89
C ASP A 147 -11.60 27.79 4.43
N TYR A 148 -11.63 27.13 3.27
CA TYR A 148 -10.42 26.54 2.69
C TYR A 148 -9.39 27.60 2.29
N LYS A 149 -9.79 28.72 1.68
CA LYS A 149 -8.86 29.84 1.41
C LYS A 149 -8.26 30.40 2.68
N LYS A 150 -9.01 30.46 3.79
CA LYS A 150 -8.46 30.83 5.11
C LYS A 150 -7.47 29.79 5.61
N TYR A 151 -7.73 28.49 5.46
CA TYR A 151 -6.78 27.44 5.86
C TYR A 151 -5.51 27.46 5.02
N VAL A 152 -5.63 27.66 3.70
CA VAL A 152 -4.48 27.84 2.80
C VAL A 152 -3.72 29.10 3.17
N ALA A 153 -4.39 30.23 3.37
CA ALA A 153 -3.76 31.47 3.81
C ALA A 153 -3.09 31.33 5.18
N PHE A 154 -3.72 30.59 6.10
CA PHE A 154 -3.16 30.29 7.42
C PHE A 154 -1.92 29.38 7.32
N ALA A 155 -1.96 28.33 6.49
CA ALA A 155 -0.81 27.46 6.26
C ALA A 155 0.36 28.24 5.63
N LYS A 156 0.07 29.09 4.63
CA LYS A 156 1.06 30.00 4.02
C LYS A 156 1.59 31.06 4.99
N ALA A 157 0.81 31.44 6.00
CA ALA A 157 1.22 32.40 7.02
C ALA A 157 2.02 31.78 8.16
N GLU A 158 1.75 30.52 8.52
CA GLU A 158 2.51 29.77 9.54
C GLU A 158 3.88 29.28 9.03
N ASP A 159 3.99 29.01 7.72
CA ASP A 159 5.22 28.52 7.10
C ASP A 159 5.66 29.42 5.93
N PRO A 160 6.71 30.24 6.11
CA PRO A 160 7.26 31.11 5.07
C PRO A 160 7.69 30.36 3.81
N LEU A 161 8.01 29.06 3.90
CA LEU A 161 8.37 28.23 2.75
C LEU A 161 7.17 27.92 1.84
N MET A 162 5.94 28.15 2.32
CA MET A 162 4.70 27.85 1.60
C MET A 162 4.12 29.04 0.84
N ALA A 163 4.68 30.24 0.99
CA ALA A 163 4.15 31.46 0.38
C ALA A 163 3.93 31.30 -1.13
N ASP A 164 4.89 30.70 -1.83
CA ASP A 164 4.91 30.58 -3.30
C ASP A 164 4.44 29.22 -3.84
N LEU A 165 4.09 28.27 -2.96
CA LEU A 165 3.71 26.92 -3.39
C LEU A 165 2.29 26.86 -3.95
N GLU A 166 2.13 26.15 -5.06
CA GLU A 166 0.85 25.79 -5.66
C GLU A 166 0.32 24.54 -4.98
N ILE A 167 -0.87 24.63 -4.37
CA ILE A 167 -1.46 23.50 -3.65
C ILE A 167 -2.11 22.57 -4.67
N HIS A 168 -1.58 21.34 -4.78
CA HIS A 168 -2.18 20.27 -5.59
C HIS A 168 -3.56 19.91 -5.02
N GLN A 169 -4.62 20.34 -5.70
CA GLN A 169 -6.01 20.12 -5.29
C GLN A 169 -6.68 18.95 -6.02
N ASP A 170 -6.08 18.52 -7.12
CA ASP A 170 -6.62 17.48 -7.99
C ASP A 170 -5.73 16.24 -7.93
N PRO A 171 -6.33 15.04 -7.96
CA PRO A 171 -5.56 13.81 -8.08
C PRO A 171 -4.83 13.75 -9.44
N ASP A 172 -3.60 13.23 -9.44
CA ASP A 172 -2.75 13.09 -10.65
C ASP A 172 -3.37 12.18 -11.72
N PHE A 173 -4.17 11.22 -11.26
CA PHE A 173 -4.97 10.33 -12.09
C PHE A 173 -6.17 9.83 -11.29
N LEU A 174 -7.19 9.40 -12.00
CA LEU A 174 -8.36 8.76 -11.44
C LEU A 174 -8.25 7.24 -11.60
N VAL A 175 -8.90 6.51 -10.71
CA VAL A 175 -8.93 5.05 -10.76
C VAL A 175 -10.31 4.60 -11.22
N ALA A 176 -10.35 3.76 -12.25
CA ALA A 176 -11.61 3.17 -12.70
C ALA A 176 -12.25 2.33 -11.58
N PRO A 177 -13.59 2.26 -11.49
CA PRO A 177 -14.23 1.29 -10.61
C PRO A 177 -13.74 -0.12 -10.95
N TYR A 178 -13.51 -0.91 -9.91
CA TYR A 178 -12.98 -2.26 -10.02
C TYR A 178 -13.64 -3.20 -9.00
N PHE A 179 -13.61 -4.49 -9.32
CA PHE A 179 -14.02 -5.60 -8.47
C PHE A 179 -12.85 -6.56 -8.24
N TYR A 180 -12.93 -7.31 -7.14
CA TYR A 180 -11.98 -8.35 -6.76
C TYR A 180 -12.11 -9.57 -7.67
N ILE A 181 -11.02 -9.98 -8.29
CA ILE A 181 -10.96 -11.08 -9.26
C ILE A 181 -10.67 -12.38 -8.49
N ASP A 182 -11.72 -12.98 -7.94
CA ASP A 182 -11.71 -14.36 -7.44
C ASP A 182 -12.18 -15.38 -8.50
N GLU A 183 -12.78 -14.88 -9.58
CA GLU A 183 -13.29 -15.60 -10.74
C GLU A 183 -13.10 -14.76 -12.01
N TYR A 184 -12.90 -15.42 -13.16
CA TYR A 184 -12.61 -14.74 -14.43
C TYR A 184 -13.76 -13.85 -14.96
N LEU A 185 -15.01 -14.07 -14.54
CA LEU A 185 -16.15 -13.20 -14.89
C LEU A 185 -15.91 -11.74 -14.47
N TRP A 186 -15.19 -11.50 -13.36
CA TRP A 186 -14.90 -10.15 -12.89
C TRP A 186 -13.95 -9.38 -13.81
N VAL A 187 -13.14 -10.08 -14.61
CA VAL A 187 -12.25 -9.47 -15.59
C VAL A 187 -13.07 -8.67 -16.58
N ASP A 188 -14.06 -9.28 -17.24
CA ASP A 188 -14.85 -8.60 -18.27
C ASP A 188 -15.60 -7.37 -17.74
N LYS A 189 -16.10 -7.45 -16.50
CA LYS A 189 -16.74 -6.32 -15.81
C LYS A 189 -15.77 -5.18 -15.53
N ASN A 190 -14.56 -5.50 -15.06
CA ASN A 190 -13.53 -4.49 -14.81
C ASN A 190 -13.09 -3.82 -16.13
N ILE A 191 -12.94 -4.60 -17.21
CA ILE A 191 -12.62 -4.08 -18.55
C ILE A 191 -13.72 -3.11 -19.02
N GLU A 192 -14.98 -3.50 -18.91
CA GLU A 192 -16.12 -2.63 -19.25
C GLU A 192 -16.09 -1.31 -18.46
N LEU A 193 -15.83 -1.38 -17.15
CA LEU A 193 -15.72 -0.20 -16.29
C LEU A 193 -14.55 0.71 -16.67
N ILE A 194 -13.41 0.16 -17.09
CA ILE A 194 -12.24 0.92 -17.56
C ILE A 194 -12.59 1.69 -18.85
N GLU A 195 -13.18 1.01 -19.83
CA GLU A 195 -13.52 1.63 -21.11
C GLU A 195 -14.58 2.73 -20.94
N ILE A 196 -15.58 2.50 -20.09
CA ILE A 196 -16.58 3.52 -19.77
C ILE A 196 -15.93 4.69 -19.01
N SER A 197 -15.03 4.42 -18.06
CA SER A 197 -14.30 5.45 -17.32
C SER A 197 -13.51 6.38 -18.26
N LYS A 198 -12.86 5.83 -19.29
CA LYS A 198 -12.15 6.60 -20.32
C LYS A 198 -13.08 7.40 -21.24
N LYS A 199 -14.33 6.99 -21.42
CA LYS A 199 -15.33 7.74 -22.21
C LYS A 199 -15.93 8.91 -21.44
N VAL A 200 -16.07 8.78 -20.11
CA VAL A 200 -16.76 9.78 -19.27
C VAL A 200 -15.81 10.78 -18.61
N SER A 201 -14.49 10.57 -18.69
CA SER A 201 -13.48 11.49 -18.14
C SER A 201 -12.33 11.71 -19.12
N ASN A 202 -11.82 12.94 -19.16
CA ASN A 202 -10.63 13.31 -19.93
C ASN A 202 -9.33 13.20 -19.10
N LYS A 203 -9.41 12.91 -17.80
CA LYS A 203 -8.24 12.69 -16.95
C LYS A 203 -7.60 11.33 -17.24
N LYS A 204 -6.36 11.16 -16.77
CA LYS A 204 -5.70 9.85 -16.80
C LYS A 204 -6.52 8.86 -15.96
N ILE A 205 -6.79 7.69 -16.50
CA ILE A 205 -7.52 6.60 -15.84
C ILE A 205 -6.59 5.41 -15.66
N TYR A 206 -6.40 5.00 -14.41
CA TYR A 206 -5.66 3.79 -14.09
C TYR A 206 -6.63 2.63 -13.85
N ALA A 207 -6.27 1.47 -14.39
CA ALA A 207 -6.97 0.22 -14.15
C ALA A 207 -6.41 -0.45 -12.90
N GLN A 208 -7.26 -0.66 -11.88
CA GLN A 208 -6.84 -1.38 -10.68
C GLN A 208 -7.18 -2.87 -10.81
N ILE A 209 -6.14 -3.70 -10.73
CA ILE A 209 -6.21 -5.16 -10.79
C ILE A 209 -6.07 -5.68 -9.37
N VAL A 210 -7.18 -6.12 -8.79
CA VAL A 210 -7.19 -6.77 -7.47
C VAL A 210 -7.45 -8.25 -7.67
N LEU A 211 -6.40 -9.05 -7.53
CA LEU A 211 -6.39 -10.46 -7.91
C LEU A 211 -6.37 -11.36 -6.68
N SER A 212 -7.16 -12.42 -6.70
CA SER A 212 -7.09 -13.46 -5.68
C SER A 212 -5.76 -14.19 -5.74
N LYS A 213 -5.07 -14.31 -4.60
CA LYS A 213 -3.87 -15.17 -4.49
C LYS A 213 -4.19 -16.58 -4.95
N ARG A 214 -5.33 -17.16 -4.57
CA ARG A 214 -5.73 -18.51 -5.03
C ARG A 214 -5.83 -18.61 -6.55
N LEU A 215 -6.40 -17.60 -7.22
CA LEU A 215 -6.54 -17.60 -8.68
C LEU A 215 -5.17 -17.47 -9.36
N PHE A 216 -4.33 -16.57 -8.86
CA PHE A 216 -2.93 -16.45 -9.28
C PHE A 216 -2.18 -17.77 -9.09
N GLU A 217 -2.33 -18.39 -7.92
CA GLU A 217 -1.60 -19.61 -7.58
C GLU A 217 -2.04 -20.82 -8.42
N ARG A 218 -3.34 -20.95 -8.66
CA ARG A 218 -3.87 -22.00 -9.53
C ARG A 218 -3.34 -21.85 -10.95
N SER A 219 -3.30 -20.62 -11.47
CA SER A 219 -2.84 -20.35 -12.84
C SER A 219 -1.39 -20.75 -13.07
N TYR A 220 -0.52 -20.62 -12.06
CA TYR A 220 0.85 -21.13 -12.19
C TYR A 220 0.94 -22.65 -12.00
N LEU A 221 0.18 -23.24 -11.07
CA LEU A 221 0.27 -24.68 -10.77
C LEU A 221 -0.32 -25.57 -11.86
N SER A 222 -1.41 -25.14 -12.50
CA SER A 222 -2.16 -26.02 -13.40
C SER A 222 -1.56 -26.12 -14.81
N GLY A 223 -0.65 -25.23 -15.20
CA GLY A 223 -0.16 -25.15 -16.59
C GLY A 223 -1.25 -24.84 -17.62
N GLU A 224 -2.50 -24.61 -17.19
CA GLU A 224 -3.63 -24.18 -18.01
C GLU A 224 -3.54 -22.66 -18.21
N GLY A 225 -2.45 -22.21 -18.84
CA GLY A 225 -2.06 -20.80 -18.98
C GLY A 225 -3.06 -19.92 -19.74
N ASN A 226 -4.04 -20.50 -20.43
CA ASN A 226 -4.87 -19.74 -21.37
C ASN A 226 -5.74 -18.66 -20.69
N GLN A 227 -6.41 -18.95 -19.56
CA GLN A 227 -7.32 -17.95 -18.95
C GLN A 227 -6.58 -16.80 -18.27
N PHE A 228 -5.43 -17.07 -17.65
CA PHE A 228 -4.63 -16.04 -17.00
C PHE A 228 -3.92 -15.15 -18.02
N GLU A 229 -3.34 -15.75 -19.05
CA GLU A 229 -2.76 -15.03 -20.20
C GLU A 229 -3.84 -14.21 -20.92
N GLU A 230 -5.05 -14.77 -21.11
CA GLU A 230 -6.19 -14.04 -21.67
C GLU A 230 -6.59 -12.85 -20.79
N MET A 231 -6.62 -13.01 -19.46
CA MET A 231 -6.86 -11.91 -18.54
C MET A 231 -5.82 -10.80 -18.71
N ILE A 232 -4.53 -11.15 -18.69
CA ILE A 232 -3.44 -10.18 -18.88
C ILE A 232 -3.61 -9.48 -20.22
N LYS A 233 -3.86 -10.23 -21.30
CA LYS A 233 -4.12 -9.69 -22.65
C LYS A 233 -5.27 -8.69 -22.64
N LYS A 234 -6.42 -9.02 -22.04
CA LYS A 234 -7.57 -8.12 -21.93
C LYS A 234 -7.19 -6.80 -21.25
N TYR A 235 -6.48 -6.84 -20.12
CA TYR A 235 -6.02 -5.63 -19.43
C TYR A 235 -5.07 -4.80 -20.29
N LYS A 236 -4.12 -5.44 -20.98
CA LYS A 236 -3.17 -4.76 -21.88
C LYS A 236 -3.87 -4.00 -23.00
N GLU A 237 -4.91 -4.60 -23.57
CA GLU A 237 -5.71 -4.07 -24.68
C GLU A 237 -6.67 -2.95 -24.28
N THR A 238 -6.87 -2.69 -22.98
CA THR A 238 -7.72 -1.58 -22.52
C THR A 238 -7.19 -0.20 -22.93
N SER A 239 -8.06 0.81 -22.88
CA SER A 239 -7.71 2.22 -23.05
C SER A 239 -7.14 2.89 -21.78
N SER A 240 -6.83 2.13 -20.73
CA SER A 240 -6.23 2.65 -19.49
C SER A 240 -4.85 3.29 -19.72
N ASP A 241 -4.54 4.29 -18.91
CA ASP A 241 -3.27 5.05 -18.94
C ASP A 241 -2.20 4.44 -18.02
N GLY A 242 -2.52 3.39 -17.27
CA GLY A 242 -1.63 2.73 -16.31
C GLY A 242 -2.37 1.67 -15.48
N PHE A 243 -1.61 0.89 -14.71
CA PHE A 243 -2.13 -0.20 -13.89
C PHE A 243 -1.76 -0.02 -12.42
N LEU A 244 -2.71 -0.31 -11.54
CA LEU A 244 -2.49 -0.48 -10.10
C LEU A 244 -2.69 -1.95 -9.75
N VAL A 245 -1.70 -2.62 -9.19
CA VAL A 245 -1.75 -4.06 -8.93
C VAL A 245 -1.83 -4.33 -7.43
N TRP A 246 -2.78 -5.15 -7.03
CA TRP A 246 -2.92 -5.67 -5.67
C TRP A 246 -3.20 -7.18 -5.73
N LEU A 247 -2.23 -7.98 -5.29
CA LEU A 247 -2.43 -9.42 -5.09
C LEU A 247 -2.87 -9.68 -3.64
N ASP A 248 -4.07 -10.22 -3.48
CA ASP A 248 -4.75 -10.36 -2.19
C ASP A 248 -3.97 -11.20 -1.18
N GLY A 249 -3.56 -10.59 -0.07
CA GLY A 249 -2.83 -11.26 1.01
C GLY A 249 -1.44 -11.79 0.61
N TYR A 250 -0.90 -11.35 -0.54
CA TYR A 250 0.40 -11.82 -1.00
C TYR A 250 1.54 -11.17 -0.22
N SER A 251 2.20 -11.96 0.64
CA SER A 251 3.35 -11.55 1.43
C SER A 251 4.63 -12.09 0.81
N GLU A 252 5.47 -11.21 0.26
CA GLU A 252 6.75 -11.57 -0.36
C GLU A 252 7.68 -12.33 0.57
N HIS A 253 7.60 -12.09 1.89
CA HIS A 253 8.38 -12.80 2.91
C HIS A 253 7.96 -14.26 3.10
N GLU A 254 6.79 -14.65 2.60
CA GLU A 254 6.22 -15.99 2.77
C GLU A 254 6.18 -16.77 1.44
N GLN A 255 6.77 -16.23 0.37
CA GLN A 255 6.77 -16.87 -0.94
C GLN A 255 8.10 -17.55 -1.24
N VAL A 256 7.99 -18.67 -1.96
CA VAL A 256 9.14 -19.36 -2.57
C VAL A 256 9.52 -18.72 -3.91
N SER A 257 10.75 -18.94 -4.35
CA SER A 257 11.34 -18.33 -5.55
C SER A 257 10.52 -18.57 -6.81
N SER A 258 9.88 -19.74 -6.97
CA SER A 258 8.99 -20.04 -8.10
C SER A 258 7.75 -19.13 -8.14
N SER A 259 7.08 -18.92 -7.01
CA SER A 259 5.94 -18.00 -6.89
C SER A 259 6.36 -16.56 -7.19
N LEU A 260 7.53 -16.14 -6.73
CA LEU A 260 8.10 -14.81 -6.99
C LEU A 260 8.48 -14.60 -8.46
N ASN A 261 8.98 -15.64 -9.14
CA ASN A 261 9.27 -15.62 -10.57
C ASN A 261 7.99 -15.42 -11.39
N GLU A 262 6.92 -16.12 -11.06
CA GLU A 262 5.61 -15.96 -11.72
C GLU A 262 5.00 -14.58 -11.44
N TYR A 263 5.17 -14.06 -10.22
CA TYR A 263 4.73 -12.71 -9.89
C TYR A 263 5.48 -11.68 -10.73
N SER A 264 6.80 -11.83 -10.85
CA SER A 264 7.64 -10.96 -11.67
C SER A 264 7.29 -11.06 -13.16
N LYS A 265 7.01 -12.28 -13.66
CA LYS A 265 6.55 -12.53 -15.03
C LYS A 265 5.22 -11.84 -15.31
N PHE A 266 4.23 -12.01 -14.43
CA PHE A 266 2.94 -11.34 -14.52
C PHE A 266 3.09 -9.81 -14.63
N LEU A 267 3.91 -9.20 -13.75
CA LEU A 267 4.16 -7.75 -13.78
C LEU A 267 4.89 -7.32 -15.07
N LYS A 268 5.86 -8.10 -15.52
CA LYS A 268 6.59 -7.85 -16.78
C LYS A 268 5.66 -7.94 -17.98
N GLU A 269 4.75 -8.90 -18.02
CA GLU A 269 3.80 -9.09 -19.12
C GLU A 269 2.75 -7.98 -19.19
N LEU A 270 2.26 -7.53 -18.03
CA LEU A 270 1.29 -6.43 -17.93
C LEU A 270 1.87 -5.10 -18.42
N LYS A 271 3.19 -4.93 -18.26
CA LYS A 271 3.91 -3.77 -18.78
C LYS A 271 3.87 -3.77 -20.31
N THR A 272 2.96 -2.98 -20.86
CA THR A 272 2.92 -2.63 -22.28
C THR A 272 3.82 -1.43 -22.54
N GLN A 273 4.26 -1.25 -23.79
CA GLN A 273 5.06 -0.08 -24.17
C GLN A 273 4.31 1.21 -23.80
N GLY A 274 4.76 1.87 -22.73
CA GLY A 274 4.28 3.19 -22.28
C GLY A 274 3.31 3.20 -21.10
N LYS A 275 2.71 2.08 -20.66
CA LYS A 275 1.79 2.09 -19.51
C LYS A 275 2.52 1.78 -18.20
N PRO A 276 2.51 2.69 -17.21
CA PRO A 276 3.14 2.45 -15.92
C PRO A 276 2.39 1.40 -15.11
N VAL A 277 3.15 0.62 -14.33
CA VAL A 277 2.63 -0.38 -13.38
C VAL A 277 3.03 0.04 -11.97
N TYR A 278 2.05 0.26 -11.10
CA TYR A 278 2.25 0.58 -9.68
C TYR A 278 1.75 -0.59 -8.82
N LEU A 279 2.58 -1.03 -7.87
CA LEU A 279 2.21 -2.07 -6.91
C LEU A 279 1.60 -1.40 -5.69
N LEU A 280 0.37 -1.76 -5.31
CA LEU A 280 -0.35 -1.08 -4.22
C LEU A 280 0.08 -1.50 -2.82
N TYR A 281 0.65 -2.71 -2.72
CA TYR A 281 1.20 -3.31 -1.52
C TYR A 281 2.42 -4.12 -1.94
N GLY A 282 3.60 -3.71 -1.49
CA GLY A 282 4.85 -4.43 -1.75
C GLY A 282 5.91 -4.19 -0.68
N GLY A 283 6.78 -5.17 -0.52
CA GLY A 283 7.95 -5.13 0.35
C GLY A 283 9.22 -4.78 -0.42
N TYR A 284 10.38 -5.13 0.15
CA TYR A 284 11.67 -4.84 -0.48
C TYR A 284 11.88 -5.59 -1.80
N PHE A 285 11.33 -6.80 -1.95
CA PHE A 285 11.41 -7.53 -3.21
C PHE A 285 10.70 -6.76 -4.33
N SER A 286 9.49 -6.25 -4.10
CA SER A 286 8.80 -5.35 -5.04
C SER A 286 9.61 -4.09 -5.37
N ILE A 287 10.32 -3.51 -4.41
CA ILE A 287 11.21 -2.36 -4.66
C ILE A 287 12.33 -2.79 -5.62
N CYS A 288 12.95 -3.95 -5.40
CA CYS A 288 14.00 -4.48 -6.30
C CYS A 288 13.49 -4.73 -7.73
N LEU A 289 12.22 -5.13 -7.90
CA LEU A 289 11.61 -5.34 -9.23
C LEU A 289 11.55 -4.07 -10.09
N ILE A 290 11.67 -2.88 -9.48
CA ILE A 290 11.77 -1.60 -10.19
C ILE A 290 13.03 -1.57 -11.07
N ASN A 291 14.14 -2.15 -10.63
CA ASN A 291 15.32 -2.31 -11.50
C ASN A 291 15.26 -3.54 -12.37
N ALA A 292 14.70 -4.65 -11.85
CA ALA A 292 14.75 -5.93 -12.56
C ALA A 292 13.83 -5.97 -13.78
N ILE A 293 12.61 -5.43 -13.67
CA ILE A 293 11.59 -5.47 -14.73
C ILE A 293 10.94 -4.10 -14.97
N SER A 294 11.47 -3.04 -14.34
CA SER A 294 11.05 -1.67 -14.59
C SER A 294 9.58 -1.41 -14.25
N VAL A 295 9.11 -1.94 -13.12
CA VAL A 295 7.91 -1.46 -12.40
C VAL A 295 8.13 0.02 -12.04
N ASN A 296 7.07 0.84 -12.01
CA ASN A 296 7.22 2.30 -11.88
C ASN A 296 7.05 2.83 -10.45
N ALA A 297 6.30 2.12 -9.62
CA ALA A 297 6.08 2.55 -8.24
C ALA A 297 5.74 1.37 -7.34
N VAL A 298 6.08 1.51 -6.06
CA VAL A 298 5.69 0.57 -5.00
C VAL A 298 5.06 1.37 -3.87
N SER A 299 3.88 0.92 -3.46
CA SER A 299 3.11 1.45 -2.35
C SER A 299 3.19 0.50 -1.17
N HIS A 300 3.23 1.07 0.02
CA HIS A 300 2.97 0.35 1.25
C HIS A 300 2.19 1.25 2.23
N GLY A 301 1.47 0.62 3.15
CA GLY A 301 0.94 1.29 4.33
C GLY A 301 2.00 1.40 5.45
N LEU A 302 1.63 2.03 6.57
CA LEU A 302 2.49 2.09 7.73
C LEU A 302 2.62 0.72 8.41
N GLU A 303 3.84 0.39 8.87
CA GLU A 303 4.21 -0.85 9.55
C GLU A 303 3.82 -2.14 8.81
N TYR A 304 2.56 -2.58 8.94
CA TYR A 304 2.02 -3.85 8.42
C TYR A 304 1.50 -3.74 6.99
N GLY A 305 1.70 -2.61 6.32
CA GLY A 305 1.09 -2.33 5.03
C GLY A 305 1.87 -2.78 3.80
N GLU A 306 2.86 -3.67 3.92
CA GLU A 306 3.59 -4.25 2.77
C GLU A 306 2.77 -5.31 2.03
N SER A 307 1.82 -5.94 2.73
CA SER A 307 0.81 -6.83 2.16
C SER A 307 -0.56 -6.49 2.76
N ARG A 308 -1.63 -6.79 2.04
CA ARG A 308 -2.99 -6.54 2.53
C ARG A 308 -3.98 -7.55 1.96
N GLU A 309 -4.85 -8.05 2.82
CA GLU A 309 -6.02 -8.81 2.40
C GLU A 309 -7.15 -7.87 1.96
N VAL A 310 -7.86 -8.27 0.91
CA VAL A 310 -9.02 -7.55 0.36
C VAL A 310 -10.12 -7.48 1.42
N VAL A 311 -10.37 -8.60 2.08
CA VAL A 311 -11.26 -8.69 3.23
C VAL A 311 -10.40 -8.92 4.46
N PRO A 312 -10.26 -7.91 5.36
CA PRO A 312 -9.40 -8.06 6.52
C PRO A 312 -9.88 -9.20 7.42
N VAL A 313 -9.07 -10.23 7.63
CA VAL A 313 -9.26 -11.14 8.76
C VAL A 313 -8.89 -10.43 10.06
N GLY A 314 -9.60 -10.73 11.15
CA GLY A 314 -9.48 -10.00 12.42
C GLY A 314 -8.02 -9.76 12.83
N GLY A 315 -7.70 -8.50 13.15
CA GLY A 315 -6.33 -8.10 13.46
C GLY A 315 -5.78 -8.82 14.68
N GLY A 316 -4.58 -9.40 14.55
CA GLY A 316 -3.78 -9.83 15.69
C GLY A 316 -3.41 -8.66 16.59
N ILE A 317 -2.85 -8.94 17.76
CA ILE A 317 -2.42 -7.89 18.67
C ILE A 317 -1.22 -7.18 18.05
N PRO A 318 -1.34 -5.88 17.75
CA PRO A 318 -0.24 -5.14 17.15
C PRO A 318 0.90 -5.05 18.19
N THR A 319 2.01 -5.70 17.87
CA THR A 319 3.24 -5.68 18.65
C THR A 319 4.22 -4.74 17.97
N ALA A 320 4.80 -3.79 18.71
CA ALA A 320 5.88 -2.99 18.15
C ALA A 320 7.04 -3.93 17.78
N LYS A 321 7.41 -3.89 16.51
CA LYS A 321 8.55 -4.65 15.96
C LYS A 321 9.64 -3.66 15.55
N PHE A 322 10.87 -4.14 15.49
CA PHE A 322 12.00 -3.37 14.99
C PHE A 322 12.24 -3.77 13.53
N TYR A 323 12.28 -2.80 12.61
CA TYR A 323 12.60 -3.08 11.21
C TYR A 323 14.12 -3.27 11.08
N PHE A 324 14.58 -4.50 10.91
CA PHE A 324 15.99 -4.78 10.74
C PHE A 324 16.34 -4.72 9.25
N LEU A 325 16.97 -3.62 8.85
CA LEU A 325 17.22 -3.30 7.43
C LEU A 325 18.00 -4.40 6.69
N PRO A 326 19.08 -5.00 7.24
CA PRO A 326 19.80 -6.05 6.53
C PRO A 326 18.95 -7.28 6.18
N LEU A 327 17.90 -7.56 6.99
CA LEU A 327 16.97 -8.65 6.71
C LEU A 327 15.69 -8.19 6.01
N HIS A 328 15.53 -6.88 5.75
CA HIS A 328 14.31 -6.27 5.21
C HIS A 328 13.04 -6.74 5.94
N LYS A 329 13.15 -7.01 7.25
CA LYS A 329 12.15 -7.73 8.04
C LYS A 329 11.87 -7.02 9.36
N ARG A 330 10.61 -7.07 9.78
CA ARG A 330 10.18 -6.62 11.11
C ARG A 330 10.42 -7.74 12.12
N MET A 331 11.49 -7.59 12.88
CA MET A 331 11.90 -8.53 13.93
C MET A 331 11.21 -8.21 15.25
N ILE A 332 10.88 -9.26 16.00
CA ILE A 332 10.39 -9.10 17.37
C ILE A 332 11.54 -8.66 18.27
N LEU A 333 11.21 -7.94 19.34
CA LEU A 333 12.22 -7.38 20.26
C LEU A 333 13.20 -8.42 20.80
N LYS A 334 12.69 -9.61 21.17
CA LYS A 334 13.50 -10.71 21.73
C LYS A 334 14.62 -11.12 20.79
N ASP A 335 14.29 -11.29 19.51
CA ASP A 335 15.26 -11.74 18.50
C ASP A 335 16.31 -10.65 18.24
N MET A 336 15.89 -9.38 18.24
CA MET A 336 16.83 -8.26 18.13
C MET A 336 17.77 -8.15 19.33
N LEU A 337 17.28 -8.33 20.55
CA LEU A 337 18.12 -8.30 21.75
C LEU A 337 19.15 -9.43 21.73
N ALA A 338 18.73 -10.65 21.35
CA ALA A 338 19.65 -11.77 21.18
C ALA A 338 20.71 -11.45 20.13
N LEU A 339 20.30 -10.92 18.97
CA LEU A 339 21.21 -10.52 17.91
C LEU A 339 22.25 -9.47 18.36
N ILE A 340 21.82 -8.43 19.09
CA ILE A 340 22.72 -7.38 19.62
C ILE A 340 23.77 -7.99 20.57
N ILE A 341 23.34 -8.92 21.43
CA ILE A 341 24.23 -9.63 22.38
C ILE A 341 25.22 -10.52 21.62
N ASP A 342 24.75 -11.32 20.68
CA ASP A 342 25.57 -12.29 19.97
C ASP A 342 26.59 -11.60 19.04
N LEU A 343 26.24 -10.46 18.46
CA LEU A 343 27.15 -9.59 17.71
C LEU A 343 28.11 -8.79 18.61
N LYS A 344 27.96 -8.89 19.93
CA LYS A 344 28.78 -8.18 20.94
C LYS A 344 28.80 -6.67 20.73
N ILE A 345 27.64 -6.10 20.43
CA ILE A 345 27.48 -4.65 20.23
C ILE A 345 27.46 -3.97 21.60
N ASN A 346 28.58 -3.33 21.95
CA ASN A 346 28.79 -2.72 23.26
C ASN A 346 28.89 -1.18 23.23
N SER A 347 28.88 -0.59 22.04
CA SER A 347 28.95 0.86 21.84
C SER A 347 27.84 1.36 20.92
N LYS A 348 27.48 2.63 21.03
CA LYS A 348 26.52 3.24 20.10
C LYS A 348 27.07 3.28 18.69
N GLU A 349 28.39 3.43 18.53
CA GLU A 349 29.08 3.40 17.25
C GLU A 349 28.90 2.03 16.57
N ASP A 350 29.13 0.93 17.29
CA ASP A 350 28.87 -0.43 16.81
C ASP A 350 27.39 -0.62 16.42
N PHE A 351 26.46 -0.07 17.21
CA PHE A 351 25.03 -0.16 16.93
C PHE A 351 24.66 0.59 15.65
N PHE A 352 25.17 1.81 15.48
CA PHE A 352 24.90 2.62 14.29
C PHE A 352 25.49 1.99 13.03
N GLU A 353 26.67 1.39 13.13
CA GLU A 353 27.31 0.71 12.01
C GLU A 353 26.60 -0.60 11.63
N LYS A 354 26.26 -1.44 12.62
CA LYS A 354 25.81 -2.84 12.38
C LYS A 354 24.31 -3.05 12.49
N ILE A 355 23.56 -2.13 13.12
CA ILE A 355 22.12 -2.29 13.35
C ILE A 355 21.32 -1.21 12.63
N CYS A 356 21.46 0.04 13.05
CA CYS A 356 20.77 1.16 12.39
C CYS A 356 21.26 2.51 12.89
N ASP A 357 21.51 3.44 11.97
CA ASP A 357 21.91 4.82 12.24
C ASP A 357 20.81 5.85 11.88
N CYS A 358 19.54 5.42 11.79
CA CYS A 358 18.45 6.34 11.45
C CYS A 358 18.28 7.44 12.53
N PRO A 359 17.65 8.59 12.21
CA PRO A 359 17.45 9.67 13.18
C PRO A 359 16.84 9.21 14.51
N THR A 360 15.82 8.34 14.46
CA THR A 360 15.20 7.78 15.67
C THR A 360 16.18 6.99 16.53
N CYS A 361 17.04 6.17 15.93
CA CYS A 361 18.04 5.39 16.65
C CYS A 361 19.16 6.27 17.20
N LYS A 362 19.63 7.26 16.42
CA LYS A 362 20.65 8.22 16.87
C LYS A 362 20.19 9.05 18.07
N GLU A 363 18.91 9.38 18.13
CA GLU A 363 18.30 10.09 19.27
C GLU A 363 18.15 9.17 20.50
N SER A 364 17.85 7.89 20.29
CA SER A 364 17.39 7.00 21.37
C SER A 364 18.46 6.06 21.93
N ILE A 365 19.53 5.78 21.20
CA ILE A 365 20.57 4.82 21.60
C ILE A 365 21.81 5.58 22.09
N GLY A 366 22.05 5.48 23.40
CA GLY A 366 23.18 6.09 24.09
C GLY A 366 24.26 5.07 24.44
N SER A 367 24.94 5.29 25.58
CA SER A 367 26.09 4.47 25.98
C SER A 367 25.72 3.05 26.44
N ASP A 368 24.49 2.83 26.91
CA ASP A 368 24.01 1.51 27.35
C ASP A 368 23.06 0.95 26.30
N VAL A 369 23.65 0.41 25.22
CA VAL A 369 22.91 0.00 24.01
C VAL A 369 21.74 -0.93 24.32
N LEU A 370 21.94 -1.95 25.15
CA LEU A 370 20.89 -2.94 25.45
C LEU A 370 19.73 -2.31 26.23
N LYS A 371 20.05 -1.53 27.27
CA LYS A 371 19.04 -0.85 28.07
C LYS A 371 18.30 0.21 27.27
N ASP A 372 19.01 0.98 26.47
CA ASP A 372 18.45 2.04 25.63
C ASP A 372 17.56 1.45 24.53
N PHE A 373 18.01 0.36 23.90
CA PHE A 373 17.20 -0.37 22.92
C PHE A 373 15.92 -0.95 23.55
N GLN A 374 16.03 -1.60 24.71
CA GLN A 374 14.87 -2.17 25.42
C GLN A 374 13.90 -1.10 25.91
N SER A 375 14.40 0.02 26.44
CA SER A 375 13.55 1.14 26.89
C SER A 375 12.94 1.93 25.74
N THR A 376 13.51 1.85 24.54
CA THR A 376 12.98 2.54 23.35
C THR A 376 11.94 1.71 22.62
N TYR A 377 12.24 0.43 22.38
CA TYR A 377 11.44 -0.44 21.52
C TYR A 377 10.67 -1.53 22.29
N GLY A 378 10.91 -1.68 23.60
CA GLY A 378 10.40 -2.80 24.39
C GLY A 378 9.39 -2.44 25.48
N ILE A 379 9.05 -1.16 25.67
CA ILE A 379 8.09 -0.78 26.73
C ILE A 379 6.68 -1.25 26.32
N THR A 380 6.09 -2.03 27.21
CA THR A 380 4.71 -2.51 27.11
C THR A 380 3.91 -2.14 28.35
N LYS A 381 2.58 -2.04 28.19
CA LYS A 381 1.61 -1.80 29.26
C LYS A 381 0.60 -2.95 29.26
N PRO A 382 0.36 -3.62 30.40
CA PRO A 382 -0.70 -4.61 30.49
C PRO A 382 -2.07 -3.94 30.35
N SER A 383 -2.97 -4.58 29.62
CA SER A 383 -4.37 -4.18 29.50
C SER A 383 -5.24 -5.42 29.65
N THR A 384 -6.22 -5.33 30.55
CA THR A 384 -7.18 -6.40 30.81
C THR A 384 -8.50 -6.07 30.14
N PHE A 385 -9.01 -6.97 29.31
CA PHE A 385 -10.28 -6.79 28.62
C PHE A 385 -11.03 -8.12 28.54
N LYS A 386 -12.35 -8.03 28.33
CA LYS A 386 -13.22 -9.21 28.25
C LYS A 386 -13.21 -9.76 26.83
N ARG A 387 -12.85 -11.02 26.65
CA ARG A 387 -12.93 -11.75 25.38
C ARG A 387 -13.97 -12.87 25.52
N GLY A 388 -15.19 -12.61 25.08
CA GLY A 388 -16.33 -13.51 25.33
C GLY A 388 -16.71 -13.54 26.81
N LYS A 389 -16.65 -14.72 27.45
CA LYS A 389 -16.95 -14.87 28.89
C LYS A 389 -15.74 -14.76 29.81
N THR A 390 -14.52 -14.70 29.26
CA THR A 390 -13.27 -14.65 30.04
C THR A 390 -12.64 -13.25 30.04
N LEU A 391 -11.96 -12.91 31.14
CA LEU A 391 -11.06 -11.75 31.19
C LEU A 391 -9.67 -12.21 30.74
N VAL A 392 -9.05 -11.45 29.85
CA VAL A 392 -7.71 -11.72 29.34
C VAL A 392 -6.86 -10.48 29.60
N THR A 393 -5.70 -10.66 30.21
CA THR A 393 -4.68 -9.61 30.38
C THR A 393 -3.60 -9.81 29.34
N MET A 394 -3.33 -8.77 28.55
CA MET A 394 -2.31 -8.81 27.50
C MET A 394 -1.43 -7.57 27.57
N SER A 395 -0.14 -7.73 27.29
CA SER A 395 0.80 -6.62 27.23
C SER A 395 0.81 -5.99 25.84
N PHE A 396 0.50 -4.71 25.76
CA PHE A 396 0.50 -3.93 24.52
C PHE A 396 1.67 -2.95 24.51
N SER A 397 2.36 -2.80 23.39
CA SER A 397 3.37 -1.74 23.25
C SER A 397 2.74 -0.37 23.51
N THR A 398 3.47 0.50 24.21
CA THR A 398 3.01 1.86 24.48
C THR A 398 2.88 2.67 23.18
N THR A 399 2.13 3.77 23.21
CA THR A 399 2.00 4.68 22.08
C THR A 399 3.35 5.24 21.63
N GLU A 400 4.25 5.52 22.58
CA GLU A 400 5.60 6.00 22.29
C GLU A 400 6.44 4.94 21.58
N THR A 401 6.47 3.70 22.12
CA THR A 401 7.17 2.57 21.50
C THR A 401 6.70 2.35 20.06
N LYS A 402 5.39 2.31 19.84
CA LYS A 402 4.81 2.18 18.49
C LYS A 402 5.23 3.34 17.59
N SER A 403 5.18 4.57 18.11
CA SER A 403 5.59 5.74 17.34
C SER A 403 7.06 5.65 16.93
N LYS A 404 7.97 5.27 17.83
CA LYS A 404 9.40 5.14 17.54
C LYS A 404 9.68 4.01 16.55
N SER A 405 9.04 2.84 16.71
CA SER A 405 9.11 1.74 15.75
C SER A 405 8.67 2.16 14.34
N LEU A 406 7.59 2.91 14.24
CA LEU A 406 7.04 3.38 12.96
C LEU A 406 7.94 4.44 12.31
N LYS A 407 8.42 5.43 13.07
CA LYS A 407 9.39 6.42 12.56
C LYS A 407 10.65 5.73 12.02
N HIS A 408 11.21 4.80 12.79
CA HIS A 408 12.33 3.96 12.38
C HIS A 408 12.02 3.19 11.09
N TYR A 409 10.85 2.55 11.00
CA TYR A 409 10.42 1.85 9.78
C TYR A 409 10.43 2.76 8.55
N LEU A 410 9.85 3.96 8.63
CA LEU A 410 9.81 4.91 7.50
C LEU A 410 11.19 5.36 7.04
N TYR A 411 12.10 5.65 7.98
CA TYR A 411 13.48 5.99 7.61
C TYR A 411 14.21 4.85 6.92
N ASN A 412 13.99 3.60 7.36
CA ASN A 412 14.59 2.45 6.70
C ASN A 412 13.97 2.18 5.33
N LYS A 413 12.65 2.36 5.16
CA LYS A 413 12.01 2.29 3.85
C LYS A 413 12.55 3.32 2.88
N ARG A 414 12.71 4.56 3.31
CA ARG A 414 13.37 5.58 2.50
C ARG A 414 14.76 5.13 2.04
N LYS A 415 15.57 4.55 2.93
CA LYS A 415 16.90 4.01 2.58
C LYS A 415 16.82 2.91 1.52
N GLU A 416 15.86 2.01 1.61
CA GLU A 416 15.65 0.96 0.60
C GLU A 416 15.37 1.54 -0.79
N PHE A 417 14.44 2.50 -0.87
CA PHE A 417 14.12 3.18 -2.12
C PHE A 417 15.33 3.96 -2.67
N GLU A 418 16.02 4.73 -1.82
CA GLU A 418 17.23 5.48 -2.20
C GLU A 418 18.35 4.55 -2.69
N GLN A 419 18.56 3.41 -2.02
CA GLN A 419 19.55 2.43 -2.39
C GLN A 419 19.24 1.82 -3.76
N VAL A 420 18.03 1.29 -3.94
CA VAL A 420 17.60 0.68 -5.21
C VAL A 420 17.64 1.70 -6.35
N SER A 421 17.36 2.99 -6.10
CA SER A 421 17.46 4.02 -7.13
C SER A 421 18.89 4.27 -7.66
N LYS A 422 19.92 3.87 -6.90
CA LYS A 422 21.34 4.14 -7.18
C LYS A 422 22.11 2.90 -7.63
N GLU A 423 21.63 1.71 -7.26
CA GLU A 423 22.28 0.43 -7.54
C GLU A 423 21.66 -0.27 -8.75
N ASN A 424 22.46 -1.07 -9.45
CA ASN A 424 21.94 -2.00 -10.46
C ASN A 424 21.53 -3.34 -9.82
N LEU A 425 20.81 -4.18 -10.58
CA LEU A 425 20.29 -5.46 -10.08
C LEU A 425 21.38 -6.38 -9.51
N LYS A 426 22.56 -6.43 -10.14
CA LYS A 426 23.68 -7.25 -9.66
C LYS A 426 24.17 -6.78 -8.29
N GLN A 427 24.35 -5.47 -8.11
CA GLN A 427 24.76 -4.88 -6.83
C GLN A 427 23.74 -5.19 -5.72
N ILE A 428 22.45 -5.13 -6.04
CA ILE A 428 21.37 -5.48 -5.10
C ILE A 428 21.46 -6.95 -4.68
N ILE A 429 21.66 -7.87 -5.64
CA ILE A 429 21.82 -9.31 -5.37
C ILE A 429 23.09 -9.58 -4.54
N ASP A 430 24.21 -8.95 -4.86
CA ASP A 430 25.47 -9.08 -4.13
C ASP A 430 25.29 -8.58 -2.68
N LYS A 431 24.55 -7.49 -2.48
CA LYS A 431 24.26 -6.97 -1.15
C LYS A 431 23.35 -7.89 -0.34
N LEU A 432 22.29 -8.43 -0.94
CA LEU A 432 21.43 -9.42 -0.29
C LEU A 432 22.25 -10.62 0.20
N ASN A 433 23.15 -11.13 -0.64
CA ASN A 433 24.09 -12.19 -0.26
C ASN A 433 24.97 -11.80 0.91
N ASN A 434 25.59 -10.62 0.86
CA ASN A 434 26.46 -10.14 1.92
C ASN A 434 25.70 -9.99 3.25
N ASP A 435 24.48 -9.47 3.21
CA ASP A 435 23.63 -9.33 4.39
C ASP A 435 23.21 -10.72 4.93
N ILE A 436 22.89 -11.70 4.07
CA ILE A 436 22.65 -13.09 4.49
C ILE A 436 23.90 -13.66 5.18
N GLU A 437 25.07 -13.59 4.55
CA GLU A 437 26.31 -14.16 5.08
C GLU A 437 26.71 -13.50 6.40
N ALA A 438 26.50 -12.19 6.54
CA ALA A 438 26.82 -11.44 7.76
C ALA A 438 25.95 -11.86 8.96
N TYR A 439 24.68 -12.23 8.73
CA TYR A 439 23.73 -12.47 9.83
C TYR A 439 23.27 -13.93 9.99
N LYS A 440 23.46 -14.82 9.00
CA LYS A 440 22.93 -16.20 9.03
C LYS A 440 23.42 -17.06 10.21
N SER A 441 24.57 -16.74 10.81
CA SER A 441 25.08 -17.43 12.00
C SER A 441 24.47 -16.94 13.31
N PHE A 442 23.77 -15.81 13.28
CA PHE A 442 23.21 -15.13 14.47
C PHE A 442 21.68 -15.15 14.50
N VAL A 443 21.03 -15.43 13.38
CA VAL A 443 19.57 -15.54 13.28
C VAL A 443 19.14 -16.91 12.78
N SER A 444 17.93 -17.33 13.14
CA SER A 444 17.34 -18.58 12.63
C SER A 444 17.07 -18.51 11.13
N LEU A 445 16.99 -19.67 10.47
CA LEU A 445 16.64 -19.78 9.04
C LEU A 445 15.34 -19.03 8.71
N ASP A 446 14.31 -19.15 9.55
CA ASP A 446 13.03 -18.44 9.39
C ASP A 446 13.16 -16.91 9.31
N ASN A 447 14.28 -16.34 9.77
CA ASN A 447 14.54 -14.91 9.74
C ASN A 447 15.23 -14.41 8.47
N TYR A 448 15.83 -15.29 7.66
CA TYR A 448 16.48 -14.90 6.40
C TYR A 448 16.13 -15.78 5.20
N GLN A 449 15.33 -16.84 5.37
CA GLN A 449 14.91 -17.72 4.27
C GLN A 449 14.31 -16.92 3.11
N HIS A 450 13.48 -15.92 3.41
CA HIS A 450 12.88 -15.07 2.38
C HIS A 450 13.92 -14.36 1.52
N LEU A 451 15.08 -13.99 2.08
CA LEU A 451 16.16 -13.38 1.30
C LEU A 451 16.77 -14.36 0.30
N LEU A 452 16.91 -15.64 0.67
CA LEU A 452 17.38 -16.69 -0.25
C LEU A 452 16.40 -16.86 -1.41
N GLU A 453 15.10 -16.92 -1.13
CA GLU A 453 14.05 -17.03 -2.14
C GLU A 453 14.03 -15.81 -3.08
N TRP A 454 14.22 -14.61 -2.51
CA TRP A 454 14.29 -13.36 -3.27
C TRP A 454 15.52 -13.31 -4.16
N GLU A 455 16.67 -13.67 -3.62
CA GLU A 455 17.94 -13.70 -4.33
C GLU A 455 17.90 -14.67 -5.52
N GLU A 456 17.39 -15.88 -5.32
CA GLU A 456 17.20 -16.87 -6.39
C GLU A 456 16.27 -16.31 -7.47
N SER A 457 15.15 -15.72 -7.09
CA SER A 457 14.20 -15.14 -8.04
C SER A 457 14.81 -13.97 -8.84
N LEU A 458 15.52 -13.06 -8.18
CA LEU A 458 16.19 -11.92 -8.84
C LEU A 458 17.30 -12.40 -9.79
N LYS A 459 18.06 -13.45 -9.44
CA LYS A 459 19.05 -14.07 -10.33
C LYS A 459 18.41 -14.67 -11.59
N ASN A 460 17.26 -15.32 -11.44
CA ASN A 460 16.52 -15.89 -12.58
C ASN A 460 16.01 -14.79 -13.51
N ILE A 461 15.51 -13.68 -12.97
CA ILE A 461 15.08 -12.50 -13.75
C ILE A 461 16.26 -11.89 -14.51
N SER A 462 17.41 -11.72 -13.84
CA SER A 462 18.63 -11.19 -14.45
C SER A 462 19.07 -12.03 -15.65
N SER A 463 19.15 -13.35 -15.46
CA SER A 463 19.60 -14.30 -16.50
C SER A 463 18.69 -14.29 -17.73
N ASN A 464 17.36 -14.17 -17.54
CA ASN A 464 16.40 -14.11 -18.64
C ASN A 464 16.50 -12.79 -19.42
N SER A 465 16.82 -11.68 -18.75
CA SER A 465 16.96 -10.37 -19.40
C SER A 465 18.17 -10.27 -20.35
N GLU A 466 19.28 -10.93 -19.99
CA GLU A 466 20.49 -11.00 -20.82
C GLU A 466 20.28 -11.85 -22.09
N GLN A 467 19.47 -12.92 -22.00
CA GLN A 467 19.13 -13.74 -23.16
C GLN A 467 18.17 -13.05 -24.14
N GLU A 468 17.28 -12.19 -23.65
CA GLU A 468 16.38 -11.39 -24.49
C GLU A 468 17.08 -10.23 -25.21
N THR A 469 18.17 -9.68 -24.64
CA THR A 469 18.96 -8.61 -25.29
C THR A 469 19.99 -9.14 -26.30
N ALA A 470 20.33 -10.42 -26.23
CA ALA A 470 21.24 -11.09 -27.17
C ALA A 470 20.54 -11.65 -28.43
N LYS A 471 19.20 -11.64 -28.47
CA LYS A 471 18.37 -12.01 -29.62
C LYS A 471 17.87 -10.75 -30.33
#